data_AF-H2Y455-F1
#
_entry.id   AF-H2Y455-F1
#
_cell.length_a   1.000
_cell.length_b   1.000
_cell.length_c   1.000
_cell.angle_alpha   90.00
_cell.angle_beta   90.00
_cell.angle_gamma   90.00
#
_symmetry.space_group_name_H-M   'P 1'
#
loop_
_entity.id
_entity.type
_entity.pdbx_description
1 polymer ?
#
loop_
_entity_poly.entity_id
_entity_poly.type
_entity_poly.pdbx_seq_one_letter_code
_entity_poly.pdbx_strand_id
1 'polypeptide(L)'
;MHRNEMPPDNLRRKDVYYIWNNMESPLTTSATINLELNHFENNYFNGTMTYRRDSTVYQPYQPSDLIISRVKKLGLQKKERKIAWMVSNCRSHFGATKRMSYFKKLQKHGLKVDTYGRCFGGRNPLGRGEISFFRFVGKYKFYLAFENSYHCRDYITEKFNQHGLYSGTVPVV
;
A
#
# COMPACT_ATOMS: atom_id res chain seq x y z
N MET A 1 -6.26 -13.36 10.73
CA MET A 1 -5.91 -14.77 10.89
C MET A 1 -5.02 -14.88 12.11
N HIS A 2 -5.60 -15.18 13.26
CA HIS A 2 -4.84 -15.61 14.43
C HIS A 2 -4.55 -17.11 14.29
N ARG A 3 -3.43 -17.61 14.84
CA ARG A 3 -3.09 -19.06 14.76
C ARG A 3 -4.24 -19.94 15.30
N ASN A 4 -5.00 -19.43 16.26
CA ASN A 4 -6.15 -20.12 16.85
C ASN A 4 -7.36 -20.25 15.90
N GLU A 5 -7.34 -19.56 14.75
CA GLU A 5 -8.34 -19.68 13.69
C GLU A 5 -7.91 -20.69 12.60
N MET A 6 -6.66 -21.16 12.62
CA MET A 6 -6.19 -22.21 11.73
C MET A 6 -6.50 -23.58 12.33
N PRO A 7 -6.95 -24.57 11.53
CA PRO A 7 -7.03 -25.94 12.00
C PRO A 7 -5.66 -26.38 12.54
N PRO A 8 -5.60 -27.03 13.71
CA PRO A 8 -4.35 -27.48 14.30
C PRO A 8 -3.60 -28.40 13.32
N ASP A 9 -2.27 -28.43 13.44
CA ASP A 9 -1.39 -29.11 12.47
C ASP A 9 -1.75 -30.59 12.26
N ASN A 10 -2.28 -31.26 13.30
CA ASN A 10 -2.72 -32.64 13.25
C ASN A 10 -4.01 -32.88 12.43
N LEU A 11 -4.80 -31.83 12.16
CA LEU A 11 -5.99 -31.89 11.30
C LEU A 11 -5.70 -31.44 9.87
N ARG A 12 -4.45 -31.07 9.56
CA ARG A 12 -4.05 -30.67 8.21
C ARG A 12 -4.09 -31.88 7.27
N ARG A 13 -4.84 -31.75 6.18
CA ARG A 13 -4.90 -32.76 5.11
C ARG A 13 -3.65 -32.70 4.23
N LYS A 14 -2.97 -33.83 4.05
CA LYS A 14 -1.73 -33.89 3.25
C LYS A 14 -1.96 -33.80 1.74
N ASP A 15 -3.18 -34.08 1.29
CA ASP A 15 -3.59 -34.07 -0.12
C ASP A 15 -4.16 -32.72 -0.59
N VAL A 16 -4.24 -31.74 0.32
CA VAL A 16 -4.67 -30.37 0.02
C VAL A 16 -3.46 -29.44 0.03
N TYR A 17 -3.37 -28.58 -0.98
CA TYR A 17 -2.32 -27.55 -1.05
C TYR A 17 -2.78 -26.29 -0.32
N TYR A 18 -2.08 -25.92 0.77
CA TYR A 18 -2.40 -24.75 1.57
C TYR A 18 -1.55 -23.55 1.13
N ILE A 19 -2.20 -22.46 0.73
CA ILE A 19 -1.54 -21.21 0.32
C ILE A 19 -1.73 -20.14 1.39
N TRP A 20 -0.63 -19.53 1.83
CA TRP A 20 -0.69 -18.31 2.64
C TRP A 20 -0.99 -17.12 1.72
N ASN A 21 -2.21 -16.59 1.80
CA ASN A 21 -2.62 -15.39 1.08
C ASN A 21 -2.49 -14.18 2.01
N ASN A 22 -1.62 -13.24 1.64
CA ASN A 22 -1.48 -11.97 2.33
C ASN A 22 -0.96 -10.88 1.40
N MET A 23 -1.73 -9.81 1.28
CA MET A 23 -1.33 -8.64 0.49
C MET A 23 -0.67 -7.55 1.32
N GLU A 24 -0.78 -7.58 2.65
CA GLU A 24 -0.16 -6.57 3.51
C GLU A 24 1.32 -6.89 3.80
N SER A 25 2.10 -5.86 4.10
CA SER A 25 3.50 -6.04 4.44
C SER A 25 3.69 -6.82 5.74
N PRO A 26 4.86 -7.46 5.97
CA PRO A 26 5.14 -8.13 7.23
C PRO A 26 4.92 -7.26 8.47
N LEU A 27 5.37 -6.00 8.43
CA LEU A 27 5.20 -5.07 9.55
C LEU A 27 3.74 -4.71 9.80
N THR A 28 2.95 -4.53 8.74
CA THR A 28 1.53 -4.23 8.87
C THR A 28 0.77 -5.46 9.36
N THR A 29 1.01 -6.63 8.75
CA THR A 29 0.39 -7.89 9.17
C THR A 29 0.67 -8.17 10.64
N SER A 30 1.94 -8.20 11.08
CA SER A 30 2.29 -8.48 12.47
C SER A 30 1.61 -7.51 13.45
N ALA A 31 1.57 -6.21 13.10
CA ALA A 31 0.93 -5.20 13.94
C ALA A 31 -0.59 -5.37 14.00
N THR A 32 -1.23 -5.79 12.90
CA THR A 32 -2.68 -6.00 12.83
C THR A 32 -3.12 -7.25 13.59
N ILE A 33 -2.39 -8.35 13.48
CA ILE A 33 -2.75 -9.61 14.17
C ILE A 33 -2.11 -9.74 15.56
N ASN A 34 -1.28 -8.77 15.95
CA ASN A 34 -0.51 -8.79 17.20
C ASN A 34 0.28 -10.09 17.41
N LEU A 35 0.92 -10.59 16.36
CA LEU A 35 1.72 -11.82 16.35
C LEU A 35 2.93 -11.66 15.44
N GLU A 36 4.04 -12.29 15.81
CA GLU A 36 5.19 -12.42 14.92
C GLU A 36 4.91 -13.46 13.83
N LEU A 37 5.34 -13.20 12.60
CA LEU A 37 5.03 -14.08 11.47
C LEU A 37 5.80 -15.40 11.49
N ASN A 38 6.87 -15.49 12.29
CA ASN A 38 7.58 -16.74 12.56
C ASN A 38 6.65 -17.82 13.16
N HIS A 39 5.54 -17.42 13.78
CA HIS A 39 4.52 -18.34 14.29
C HIS A 39 3.85 -19.16 13.18
N PHE A 40 3.96 -18.73 11.92
CA PHE A 40 3.44 -19.42 10.74
C PHE A 40 4.51 -20.21 9.96
N GLU A 41 5.76 -20.23 10.43
CA GLU A 41 6.91 -20.88 9.76
C GLU A 41 6.96 -22.41 9.93
N ASN A 42 6.02 -23.02 10.68
CA ASN A 42 5.98 -24.47 10.93
C ASN A 42 5.58 -25.31 9.69
N ASN A 43 5.94 -24.88 8.49
CA ASN A 43 5.65 -25.53 7.21
C ASN A 43 4.17 -25.84 6.97
N TYR A 44 3.25 -25.13 7.64
CA TYR A 44 1.82 -25.34 7.50
C TYR A 44 1.33 -25.02 6.08
N PHE A 45 1.92 -24.00 5.46
CA PHE A 45 1.60 -23.60 4.10
C PHE A 45 2.58 -24.25 3.12
N ASN A 46 2.06 -24.77 2.02
CA ASN A 46 2.85 -25.31 0.92
C ASN A 46 3.38 -24.20 0.01
N GLY A 47 2.77 -23.03 0.02
CA GLY A 47 3.21 -21.89 -0.78
C GLY A 47 2.63 -20.58 -0.29
N THR A 48 3.02 -19.50 -0.97
CA THR A 48 2.59 -18.14 -0.67
C THR A 48 1.94 -17.49 -1.89
N MET A 49 0.93 -16.66 -1.67
CA MET A 49 0.32 -15.80 -2.67
C MET A 49 0.31 -14.37 -2.15
N THR A 50 1.25 -13.56 -2.63
CA THR A 50 1.50 -12.21 -2.10
C THR A 50 1.99 -11.26 -3.20
N TYR A 51 2.22 -9.99 -2.84
CA TYR A 51 2.83 -9.00 -3.72
C TYR A 51 4.31 -9.24 -4.02
N ARG A 52 5.00 -10.15 -3.32
CA ARG A 52 6.41 -10.45 -3.60
C ARG A 52 6.53 -11.22 -4.92
N ARG A 53 7.49 -10.82 -5.76
CA ARG A 53 7.72 -11.47 -7.06
C ARG A 53 8.27 -12.89 -6.96
N ASP A 54 8.76 -13.28 -5.79
CA ASP A 54 9.25 -14.64 -5.49
C ASP A 54 8.24 -15.49 -4.69
N SER A 55 6.97 -15.07 -4.63
CA SER A 55 5.91 -15.90 -4.06
C SER A 55 5.51 -17.03 -5.03
N THR A 56 4.95 -18.12 -4.48
CA THR A 56 4.49 -19.28 -5.28
C THR A 56 3.46 -18.86 -6.32
N VAL A 57 2.57 -17.96 -5.95
CA VAL A 57 1.62 -17.30 -6.86
C VAL A 57 1.79 -15.79 -6.71
N TYR A 58 2.44 -15.16 -7.69
CA TYR A 58 2.62 -13.71 -7.70
C TYR A 58 1.28 -12.98 -7.85
N GLN A 59 0.91 -12.18 -6.86
CA GLN A 59 -0.31 -11.38 -6.85
C GLN A 59 0.02 -9.89 -6.69
N PRO A 60 0.19 -9.12 -7.78
CA PRO A 60 0.36 -7.67 -7.68
C PRO A 60 -0.93 -6.98 -7.22
N TYR A 61 -0.79 -5.83 -6.54
CA TYR A 61 -1.94 -4.97 -6.19
C TYR A 61 -2.72 -4.48 -7.42
N GLN A 62 -2.03 -4.21 -8.52
CA GLN A 62 -2.64 -3.89 -9.80
C GLN A 62 -1.78 -4.35 -10.98
N PRO A 63 -2.38 -4.96 -12.01
CA PRO A 63 -1.70 -5.19 -13.29
C PRO A 63 -1.39 -3.86 -14.00
N SER A 64 -0.21 -3.74 -14.61
CA SER A 64 0.23 -2.51 -15.30
C SER A 64 -0.67 -2.12 -16.48
N ASP A 65 -1.15 -3.08 -17.27
CA ASP A 65 -2.03 -2.83 -18.42
C ASP A 65 -3.35 -2.18 -18.00
N LEU A 66 -3.87 -2.58 -16.83
CA LEU A 66 -5.08 -2.00 -16.27
C LEU A 66 -4.86 -0.52 -15.91
N ILE A 67 -3.68 -0.17 -15.37
CA ILE A 67 -3.33 1.22 -15.05
C ILE A 67 -3.23 2.06 -16.32
N ILE A 68 -2.55 1.57 -17.36
CA ILE A 68 -2.40 2.30 -18.62
C ILE A 68 -3.77 2.55 -19.27
N SER A 69 -4.63 1.52 -19.35
CA SER A 69 -5.98 1.64 -19.88
C SER A 69 -6.82 2.67 -19.10
N ARG A 70 -6.71 2.64 -17.77
CA ARG A 70 -7.41 3.56 -16.88
C ARG A 70 -6.95 5.01 -17.04
N VAL A 71 -5.65 5.27 -17.17
CA VAL A 71 -5.12 6.63 -17.46
C VAL A 71 -5.66 7.15 -18.78
N LYS A 72 -5.64 6.32 -19.83
CA LYS A 72 -6.20 6.68 -21.15
C LYS A 72 -7.68 7.05 -21.05
N LYS A 73 -8.48 6.29 -20.28
CA LYS A 73 -9.91 6.55 -20.08
C LYS A 73 -10.18 7.79 -19.23
N LEU A 74 -9.38 8.06 -18.21
CA LEU A 74 -9.55 9.22 -17.32
C LEU A 74 -9.19 10.54 -18.01
N GLY A 75 -8.18 10.50 -18.88
CA GLY A 75 -7.55 11.68 -19.47
C GLY A 75 -6.65 12.42 -18.47
N LEU A 76 -5.63 13.09 -18.99
CA LEU A 76 -4.74 13.91 -18.18
C LEU A 76 -5.42 15.21 -17.77
N GLN A 77 -5.42 15.48 -16.47
CA GLN A 77 -5.97 16.72 -15.94
C GLN A 77 -4.95 17.85 -16.08
N LYS A 78 -5.43 19.09 -16.22
CA LYS A 78 -4.58 20.29 -16.18
C LYS A 78 -3.85 20.35 -14.84
N LYS A 79 -2.53 20.54 -14.90
CA LYS A 79 -1.68 20.59 -13.71
C LYS A 79 -1.73 21.98 -13.09
N GLU A 80 -2.38 22.09 -11.93
CA GLU A 80 -2.60 23.33 -11.18
C GLU A 80 -1.77 23.38 -9.90
N ARG A 81 -1.30 22.22 -9.42
CA ARG A 81 -0.65 22.05 -8.11
C ARG A 81 0.63 21.24 -8.23
N LYS A 82 1.54 21.38 -7.26
CA LYS A 82 2.88 20.76 -7.32
C LYS A 82 2.88 19.33 -6.77
N ILE A 83 2.70 19.18 -5.45
CA ILE A 83 2.89 17.90 -4.75
C ILE A 83 1.70 17.65 -3.82
N ALA A 84 1.09 16.46 -3.92
CA ALA A 84 0.09 15.98 -2.98
C ALA A 84 0.62 14.83 -2.14
N TRP A 85 0.13 14.73 -0.90
CA TRP A 85 0.29 13.53 -0.09
C TRP A 85 -0.96 13.24 0.74
N MET A 86 -1.46 12.01 0.69
CA MET A 86 -2.71 11.64 1.36
C MET A 86 -2.48 10.47 2.31
N VAL A 87 -2.64 10.70 3.60
CA VAL A 87 -2.23 9.75 4.65
C VAL A 87 -3.27 9.65 5.76
N SER A 88 -3.71 8.42 6.04
CA SER A 88 -4.58 8.13 7.19
C SER A 88 -3.95 7.19 8.22
N ASN A 89 -2.76 6.65 7.92
CA ASN A 89 -2.01 5.78 8.83
C ASN A 89 -0.63 6.40 9.13
N CYS A 90 -0.47 6.97 10.32
CA CYS A 90 0.74 7.69 10.74
C CYS A 90 1.47 7.04 11.92
N ARG A 91 0.85 6.07 12.60
CA ARG A 91 1.33 5.54 13.88
C ARG A 91 0.90 4.10 14.17
N SER A 92 0.46 3.33 13.17
CA SER A 92 0.03 1.94 13.41
C SER A 92 1.19 1.01 13.78
N HIS A 93 2.40 1.31 13.30
CA HIS A 93 3.62 0.55 13.58
C HIS A 93 4.85 1.39 13.21
N PHE A 94 6.04 0.88 13.50
CA PHE A 94 7.31 1.55 13.27
C PHE A 94 7.50 2.06 11.83
N GLY A 95 7.12 1.27 10.82
CA GLY A 95 7.15 1.69 9.41
C GLY A 95 6.34 2.96 9.13
N ALA A 96 5.11 3.04 9.65
CA ALA A 96 4.25 4.21 9.48
C ALA A 96 4.87 5.45 10.15
N THR A 97 5.45 5.27 11.34
CA THR A 97 6.17 6.32 12.07
C THR A 97 7.42 6.80 11.31
N LYS A 98 8.20 5.89 10.73
CA LYS A 98 9.39 6.23 9.92
C LYS A 98 9.04 7.04 8.68
N ARG A 99 7.99 6.66 7.96
CA ARG A 99 7.46 7.44 6.82
C ARG A 99 7.11 8.87 7.22
N MET A 100 6.40 9.04 8.35
CA MET A 100 6.05 10.37 8.85
C MET A 100 7.29 11.18 9.26
N SER A 101 8.27 10.55 9.90
CA SER A 101 9.54 11.19 10.28
C SER A 101 10.32 11.66 9.05
N TYR A 102 10.38 10.84 8.00
CA TYR A 102 11.02 11.19 6.74
C TYR A 102 10.33 12.40 6.08
N PHE A 103 9.00 12.40 6.00
CA PHE A 103 8.25 13.53 5.47
C PHE A 103 8.47 14.83 6.26
N LYS A 104 8.49 14.77 7.60
CA LYS A 104 8.80 15.93 8.43
C LYS A 104 10.17 16.52 8.13
N LYS A 105 11.18 15.69 7.84
CA LYS A 105 12.50 16.15 7.40
C LYS A 105 12.41 16.87 6.06
N LEU A 106 11.69 16.32 5.08
CA LEU A 106 11.49 16.97 3.78
C LEU A 106 10.83 18.35 3.93
N GLN A 107 9.79 18.46 4.77
CA GLN A 107 9.14 19.74 5.06
C GLN A 107 10.11 20.74 5.72
N LYS A 108 10.93 20.28 6.68
CA LYS A 108 11.96 21.11 7.32
C LYS A 108 12.97 21.66 6.32
N HIS A 109 13.27 20.92 5.24
CA HIS A 109 14.13 21.36 4.14
C HIS A 109 13.39 22.17 3.05
N GLY A 110 12.17 22.64 3.32
CA GLY A 110 11.44 23.56 2.44
C GLY A 110 10.53 22.89 1.40
N LEU A 111 10.36 21.56 1.45
CA LEU A 111 9.43 20.89 0.54
C LEU A 111 7.98 21.24 0.91
N LYS A 112 7.33 22.00 0.03
CA LYS A 112 5.90 22.35 0.15
C LYS A 112 5.04 21.25 -0.45
N VAL A 113 4.20 20.64 0.38
CA VAL A 113 3.33 19.51 0.00
C VAL A 113 1.93 19.77 0.53
N ASP A 114 0.93 19.61 -0.32
CA ASP A 114 -0.47 19.66 0.09
C ASP A 114 -0.85 18.32 0.71
N THR A 115 -1.13 18.33 2.02
CA THR A 115 -1.37 17.13 2.81
C THR A 115 -2.84 16.91 3.11
N TYR A 116 -3.33 15.68 3.00
CA TYR A 116 -4.71 15.30 3.28
C TYR A 116 -4.82 14.02 4.09
N GLY A 117 -5.98 13.82 4.72
CA GLY A 117 -6.30 12.63 5.49
C GLY A 117 -6.02 12.77 6.99
N ARG A 118 -6.35 11.70 7.71
CA ARG A 118 -6.47 11.71 9.19
C ARG A 118 -5.19 12.15 9.91
N CYS A 119 -4.03 11.93 9.28
CA CYS A 119 -2.74 12.27 9.87
C CYS A 119 -2.43 13.76 9.87
N PHE A 120 -3.27 14.58 9.21
CA PHE A 120 -3.12 16.03 9.11
C PHE A 120 -4.37 16.78 9.59
N GLY A 121 -5.15 16.15 10.49
CA GLY A 121 -6.33 16.78 11.10
C GLY A 121 -7.58 16.85 10.20
N GLY A 122 -7.53 16.31 8.98
CA GLY A 122 -8.63 16.37 8.01
C GLY A 122 -9.13 15.00 7.55
N ARG A 123 -10.18 15.01 6.73
CA ARG A 123 -10.58 13.86 5.90
C ARG A 123 -9.89 13.95 4.53
N ASN A 124 -9.92 12.87 3.75
CA ASN A 124 -9.61 13.02 2.33
C ASN A 124 -10.71 13.91 1.71
N PRO A 125 -10.37 14.79 0.77
CA PRO A 125 -11.35 15.70 0.18
C PRO A 125 -12.42 14.94 -0.61
N LEU A 126 -12.13 13.71 -1.04
CA LEU A 126 -12.98 12.86 -1.88
C LEU A 126 -12.86 11.39 -1.45
N GLY A 127 -13.84 10.57 -1.81
CA GLY A 127 -13.85 9.13 -1.55
C GLY A 127 -12.72 8.41 -2.30
N ARG A 128 -11.92 7.59 -1.59
CA ARG A 128 -10.85 6.80 -2.24
C ARG A 128 -11.48 5.82 -3.22
N GLY A 129 -10.88 5.69 -4.40
CA GLY A 129 -11.38 4.78 -5.45
C GLY A 129 -12.42 5.41 -6.37
N GLU A 130 -12.93 6.60 -6.07
CA GLU A 130 -13.86 7.32 -6.95
C GLU A 130 -13.12 8.04 -8.09
N ILE A 131 -13.79 8.19 -9.24
CA ILE A 131 -13.27 8.98 -10.38
C ILE A 131 -12.98 10.43 -9.97
N SER A 132 -13.82 10.98 -9.10
CA SER A 132 -13.66 12.33 -8.52
C SER A 132 -12.28 12.47 -7.85
N PHE A 133 -11.88 11.48 -7.05
CA PHE A 133 -10.59 11.43 -6.37
C PHE A 133 -9.42 11.45 -7.36
N PHE A 134 -9.46 10.60 -8.39
CA PHE A 134 -8.39 10.54 -9.38
C PHE A 134 -8.29 11.82 -10.20
N ARG A 135 -9.41 12.47 -10.53
CA ARG A 135 -9.41 13.80 -11.17
C ARG A 135 -8.81 14.87 -10.27
N PHE A 136 -9.13 14.85 -8.98
CA PHE A 136 -8.56 15.80 -8.01
C PHE A 136 -7.05 15.61 -7.86
N VAL A 137 -6.58 14.37 -7.65
CA VAL A 137 -5.14 14.08 -7.56
C VAL A 137 -4.44 14.39 -8.88
N GLY A 138 -5.11 14.17 -10.01
CA GLY A 138 -4.58 14.48 -11.33
C GLY A 138 -4.25 15.94 -11.57
N LYS A 139 -4.76 16.87 -10.75
CA LYS A 139 -4.38 18.30 -10.79
C LYS A 139 -2.95 18.55 -10.27
N TYR A 140 -2.31 17.55 -9.66
CA TYR A 140 -0.95 17.63 -9.16
C TYR A 140 0.08 17.12 -10.18
N LYS A 141 1.28 17.68 -10.15
CA LYS A 141 2.43 17.16 -10.90
C LYS A 141 2.95 15.86 -10.28
N PHE A 142 3.14 15.86 -8.96
CA PHE A 142 3.70 14.76 -8.19
C PHE A 142 2.74 14.28 -7.11
N TYR A 143 2.75 12.97 -6.86
CA TYR A 143 2.08 12.35 -5.72
C TYR A 143 3.11 11.59 -4.89
N LEU A 144 3.20 11.87 -3.58
CA LEU A 144 4.08 11.11 -2.69
C LEU A 144 3.44 9.73 -2.43
N ALA A 145 4.00 8.69 -3.05
CA ALA A 145 3.53 7.31 -2.98
C ALA A 145 4.21 6.50 -1.86
N PHE A 146 4.70 7.16 -0.82
CA PHE A 146 5.42 6.51 0.28
C PHE A 146 4.58 5.45 0.98
N GLU A 147 5.09 4.22 1.04
CA GLU A 147 4.42 3.10 1.70
C GLU A 147 4.52 3.18 3.22
N ASN A 148 3.50 2.65 3.91
CA ASN A 148 3.47 2.62 5.37
C ASN A 148 4.50 1.66 6.00
N SER A 149 5.28 0.94 5.19
CA SER A 149 6.14 -0.14 5.63
C SER A 149 7.60 0.11 5.22
N TYR A 150 8.53 -0.19 6.12
CA TYR A 150 9.95 0.14 5.96
C TYR A 150 10.73 -1.10 5.53
N HIS A 151 11.60 -0.96 4.52
CA HIS A 151 12.41 -2.04 3.94
C HIS A 151 11.59 -3.27 3.50
N CYS A 152 10.44 -3.04 2.87
CA CYS A 152 9.61 -4.11 2.31
C CYS A 152 9.85 -4.25 0.80
N ARG A 153 10.64 -5.26 0.43
CA ARG A 153 10.92 -5.60 -0.98
C ARG A 153 9.61 -5.84 -1.74
N ASP A 154 9.51 -5.29 -2.95
CA ASP A 154 8.38 -5.42 -3.89
C ASP A 154 7.03 -4.87 -3.41
N TYR A 155 6.97 -4.22 -2.24
CA TYR A 155 5.72 -3.71 -1.68
C TYR A 155 5.26 -2.42 -2.37
N ILE A 156 4.57 -2.55 -3.50
CA ILE A 156 4.03 -1.44 -4.30
C ILE A 156 2.50 -1.55 -4.34
N THR A 157 1.80 -0.60 -3.75
CA THR A 157 0.35 -0.70 -3.48
C THR A 157 -0.50 0.24 -4.34
N GLU A 158 -1.73 0.55 -3.90
CA GLU A 158 -2.62 1.54 -4.50
C GLU A 158 -2.02 2.96 -4.51
N LYS A 159 -1.09 3.27 -3.60
CA LYS A 159 -0.48 4.61 -3.49
C LYS A 159 0.31 4.97 -4.75
N PHE A 160 1.10 4.03 -5.23
CA PHE A 160 1.85 4.18 -6.48
C PHE A 160 0.93 4.02 -7.69
N ASN A 161 0.19 2.91 -7.74
CA ASN A 161 -0.57 2.51 -8.93
C ASN A 161 -1.81 3.37 -9.15
N GLN A 162 -2.67 3.52 -8.14
CA GLN A 162 -3.95 4.21 -8.29
C GLN A 162 -3.80 5.71 -8.02
N HIS A 163 -3.31 6.08 -6.85
CA HIS A 163 -3.25 7.49 -6.47
C HIS A 163 -2.21 8.24 -7.31
N GLY A 164 -1.05 7.63 -7.58
CA GLY A 164 -0.01 8.17 -8.45
C GLY A 164 -0.35 8.06 -9.93
N LEU A 165 -0.10 6.87 -10.50
CA LEU A 165 -0.15 6.64 -11.95
C LEU A 165 -1.55 6.79 -12.55
N TYR A 166 -2.59 6.14 -11.99
CA TYR A 166 -3.94 6.24 -12.54
C TYR A 166 -4.47 7.69 -12.52
N SER A 167 -4.18 8.47 -11.48
CA SER A 167 -4.49 9.90 -11.48
C SER A 167 -3.73 10.73 -12.54
N GLY A 168 -2.77 10.14 -13.26
CA GLY A 168 -1.94 10.81 -14.26
C GLY A 168 -0.86 11.70 -13.65
N THR A 169 -0.38 11.38 -12.45
CA THR A 169 0.72 12.10 -11.77
C THR A 169 2.02 11.29 -11.86
N VAL A 170 3.16 11.93 -11.56
CA VAL A 170 4.42 11.22 -11.35
C VAL A 170 4.50 10.79 -9.87
N PRO A 171 4.43 9.48 -9.55
CA PRO A 171 4.61 9.01 -8.19
C PRO A 171 6.06 9.17 -7.73
N VAL A 172 6.24 9.63 -6.49
CA VAL A 172 7.55 9.69 -5.80
C VAL A 172 7.55 8.66 -4.69
N VAL A 173 8.49 7.71 -4.73
CA VAL A 173 8.59 6.56 -3.81
C VAL A 173 9.74 6.71 -2.81
#